data_AF-A0A7L9UBS0-F1
#
_entry.id   AF-A0A7L9UBS0-F1
#
_cell.length_a   1.000
_cell.length_b   1.000
_cell.length_c   1.000
_cell.angle_alpha   90.00
_cell.angle_beta   90.00
_cell.angle_gamma   90.00
#
_symmetry.space_group_name_H-M   'P 1'
#
loop_
_entity.id
_entity.type
_entity.pdbx_description
1 polymer ?
#
loop_
_entity_poly.entity_id
_entity_poly.type
_entity_poly.pdbx_seq_one_letter_code
_entity_poly.pdbx_strand_id
1 'polypeptide(L)'
;MTTMTGRFSGRDMEMAGDPWLAELAAIRHAFEERMAQLLPDSGNGSDTLAAAMRAGTLGAGKRMRPLLLMLVARDLGCASPALVDIACAVEMVHAASLILDDMPCMDDAMLRRGQPTIHVQYGEDVAILASVALLSRAFGVLATAPGIRPEVRARLVAKLAETVGSQGLVRGQFEDLRGGGQRSEAEIASTNELKTGVLLGVSVDMAAILAETDDCVAESLRAFALAAGHAFQIRDDFQDDPANDTSVTGKDTGKDLGKATLINALGFEEARKRLARHLDEADRCLTDAIGSKQRTRRFVDTLFGQGGGFRFAGRPLAATPDRHLVRH
;
A
#
# COMPACT_ATOMS: atom_id res chain seq x y z
N MET A 1 18.58 41.88 -5.43
CA MET A 1 19.69 41.08 -4.88
C MET A 1 19.49 41.04 -3.37
N THR A 2 18.70 40.08 -2.89
CA THR A 2 18.41 39.91 -1.45
C THR A 2 18.42 38.42 -1.17
N THR A 3 19.52 37.95 -0.62
CA THR A 3 19.76 36.57 -0.22
C THR A 3 18.96 36.26 1.06
N MET A 4 17.92 35.44 0.95
CA MET A 4 17.31 34.78 2.11
C MET A 4 18.00 33.43 2.33
N THR A 5 18.99 33.43 3.21
CA THR A 5 19.51 32.23 3.86
C THR A 5 18.43 31.69 4.81
N GLY A 6 17.67 30.70 4.35
CA GLY A 6 16.77 29.92 5.19
C GLY A 6 17.59 29.17 6.24
N ARG A 7 17.31 29.43 7.52
CA ARG A 7 17.84 28.65 8.63
C ARG A 7 17.20 27.26 8.59
N PHE A 8 17.97 26.27 8.14
CA PHE A 8 17.62 24.87 8.30
C PHE A 8 17.53 24.54 9.78
N SER A 9 16.41 23.93 10.20
CA SER A 9 16.23 23.48 11.58
C SER A 9 17.09 22.25 11.83
N GLY A 10 17.59 22.06 13.05
CA GLY A 10 18.50 20.94 13.39
C GLY A 10 17.94 19.53 13.16
N ARG A 11 16.62 19.38 12.91
CA ARG A 11 16.00 18.09 12.56
C ARG A 11 16.05 17.77 11.06
N ASP A 12 16.06 18.78 10.20
CA ASP A 12 16.18 18.59 8.75
C ASP A 12 17.58 18.11 8.38
N MET A 13 18.57 18.39 9.24
CA MET A 13 19.96 17.96 9.09
C MET A 13 20.22 16.55 9.64
N GLU A 14 19.42 16.05 10.59
CA GLU A 14 19.50 14.66 11.08
C GLU A 14 18.80 13.66 10.15
N MET A 15 17.78 14.10 9.41
CA MET A 15 17.06 13.29 8.42
C MET A 15 17.86 12.98 7.15
N ALA A 16 18.88 13.79 6.84
CA ALA A 16 19.70 13.66 5.63
C ALA A 16 20.78 12.55 5.71
N GLY A 17 20.81 11.77 6.79
CA GLY A 17 21.88 10.80 7.07
C GLY A 17 21.45 9.36 7.38
N ASP A 18 20.15 9.01 7.36
CA ASP A 18 19.73 7.61 7.58
C ASP A 18 19.88 6.79 6.28
N PRO A 19 20.82 5.82 6.22
CA PRO A 19 21.02 4.99 5.04
C PRO A 19 19.75 4.24 4.60
N TRP A 20 18.85 3.95 5.54
CA TRP A 20 17.58 3.30 5.25
C TRP A 20 16.64 4.18 4.43
N LEU A 21 16.53 5.48 4.74
CA LEU A 21 15.66 6.39 3.99
C LEU A 21 16.17 6.58 2.56
N ALA A 22 17.50 6.63 2.38
CA ALA A 22 18.11 6.66 1.06
C ALA A 22 17.85 5.37 0.27
N GLU A 23 17.98 4.20 0.91
CA GLU A 23 17.65 2.90 0.29
C GLU A 23 16.18 2.85 -0.13
N LEU A 24 15.25 3.21 0.77
CA LEU A 24 13.82 3.21 0.48
C LEU A 24 13.46 4.18 -0.67
N ALA A 25 14.08 5.36 -0.71
CA ALA A 25 13.91 6.32 -1.79
C ALA A 25 14.42 5.77 -3.13
N ALA A 26 15.57 5.09 -3.15
CA ALA A 26 16.09 4.45 -4.35
C ALA A 26 15.18 3.32 -4.84
N ILE A 27 14.63 2.51 -3.94
CA ILE A 27 13.67 1.45 -4.25
C ILE A 27 12.40 2.05 -4.88
N ARG A 28 11.87 3.11 -4.27
CA ARG A 28 10.71 3.84 -4.80
C ARG A 28 11.01 4.42 -6.18
N HIS A 29 12.16 5.06 -6.37
CA HIS A 29 12.54 5.62 -7.67
C HIS A 29 12.59 4.55 -8.76
N ALA A 30 13.26 3.42 -8.51
CA ALA A 30 13.34 2.32 -9.46
C ALA A 30 11.96 1.77 -9.85
N PHE A 31 11.03 1.72 -8.88
CA PHE A 31 9.65 1.36 -9.12
C PHE A 31 8.92 2.39 -10.00
N GLU A 32 8.99 3.68 -9.68
CA GLU A 32 8.28 4.73 -10.45
C GLU A 32 8.80 4.82 -11.89
N GLU A 33 10.13 4.72 -12.07
CA GLU A 33 10.76 4.70 -13.39
C GLU A 33 10.27 3.50 -14.20
N ARG A 34 10.27 2.30 -13.60
CA ARG A 34 9.82 1.09 -14.28
C ARG A 34 8.33 1.12 -14.60
N MET A 35 7.50 1.61 -13.68
CA MET A 35 6.06 1.80 -13.92
C MET A 35 5.82 2.71 -15.12
N ALA A 36 6.55 3.83 -15.20
CA ALA A 36 6.43 4.79 -16.30
C ALA A 36 6.85 4.20 -17.66
N GLN A 37 7.85 3.29 -17.68
CA GLN A 37 8.27 2.54 -18.87
C GLN A 37 7.27 1.46 -19.30
N LEU A 38 6.58 0.84 -18.34
CA LEU A 38 5.62 -0.23 -18.62
C LEU A 38 4.28 0.31 -19.13
N LEU A 39 3.96 1.57 -18.87
CA LEU A 39 2.76 2.23 -19.38
C LEU A 39 3.00 2.82 -20.77
N PRO A 40 1.98 2.81 -21.66
CA PRO A 40 2.11 3.40 -22.99
C PRO A 40 2.48 4.89 -22.89
N ASP A 41 3.22 5.39 -23.88
CA ASP A 41 3.43 6.83 -24.05
C ASP A 41 2.10 7.49 -24.44
N SER A 42 1.78 8.63 -23.84
CA SER A 42 0.58 9.39 -24.17
C SER A 42 0.75 10.28 -25.40
N GLY A 43 1.95 10.35 -25.99
CA GLY A 43 2.22 11.17 -27.17
C GLY A 43 2.00 12.66 -26.89
N ASN A 44 2.49 13.15 -25.73
CA ASN A 44 2.18 14.49 -25.20
C ASN A 44 0.67 14.74 -24.97
N GLY A 45 -0.10 13.69 -24.69
CA GLY A 45 -1.54 13.78 -24.39
C GLY A 45 -2.46 13.61 -25.60
N SER A 46 -1.94 13.33 -26.79
CA SER A 46 -2.77 13.03 -27.97
C SER A 46 -3.53 11.71 -27.84
N ASP A 47 -2.95 10.74 -27.11
CA ASP A 47 -3.63 9.50 -26.75
C ASP A 47 -4.26 9.65 -25.36
N THR A 48 -5.56 9.95 -25.35
CA THR A 48 -6.35 10.16 -24.13
C THR A 48 -6.41 8.92 -23.25
N LEU A 49 -6.46 7.72 -23.84
CA LEU A 49 -6.50 6.46 -23.09
C LEU A 49 -5.17 6.23 -22.37
N ALA A 50 -4.06 6.39 -23.08
CA ALA A 50 -2.74 6.29 -22.48
C ALA A 50 -2.52 7.38 -21.41
N ALA A 51 -2.99 8.61 -21.64
CA ALA A 51 -2.94 9.69 -20.64
C ALA A 51 -3.71 9.33 -19.36
N ALA A 52 -4.93 8.78 -19.48
CA ALA A 52 -5.74 8.35 -18.34
C ALA A 52 -5.08 7.20 -17.56
N MET A 53 -4.52 6.20 -18.25
CA MET A 53 -3.78 5.10 -17.61
C MET A 53 -2.56 5.61 -16.82
N ARG A 54 -1.81 6.57 -17.40
CA ARG A 54 -0.66 7.20 -16.74
C ARG A 54 -1.10 8.06 -15.56
N ALA A 55 -2.14 8.88 -15.70
CA ALA A 55 -2.65 9.72 -14.63
C ALA A 55 -3.14 8.90 -13.42
N GLY A 56 -3.91 7.84 -13.67
CA GLY A 56 -4.44 6.96 -12.63
C GLY A 56 -3.36 6.14 -11.90
N THR A 57 -2.23 5.88 -12.57
CA THR A 57 -1.18 5.00 -12.02
C THR A 57 0.02 5.78 -11.46
N LEU A 58 0.53 6.79 -12.16
CA LEU A 58 1.73 7.57 -11.81
C LEU A 58 1.42 8.74 -10.86
N GLY A 59 0.15 9.01 -10.57
CA GLY A 59 -0.24 10.02 -9.59
C GLY A 59 0.34 9.77 -8.19
N ALA A 60 0.37 10.81 -7.36
CA ALA A 60 0.91 10.75 -6.01
C ALA A 60 0.28 9.60 -5.20
N GLY A 61 1.10 8.85 -4.44
CA GLY A 61 0.63 7.73 -3.64
C GLY A 61 1.69 7.21 -2.66
N LYS A 62 1.25 6.60 -1.57
CA LYS A 62 2.15 6.03 -0.55
C LYS A 62 2.99 4.86 -1.11
N ARG A 63 2.56 4.23 -2.22
CA ARG A 63 3.19 3.04 -2.87
C ARG A 63 3.42 1.88 -1.90
N MET A 64 2.48 1.68 -0.98
CA MET A 64 2.63 0.71 0.11
C MET A 64 2.81 -0.73 -0.39
N ARG A 65 1.95 -1.17 -1.32
CA ARG A 65 1.93 -2.52 -1.89
C ARG A 65 3.21 -2.87 -2.64
N PRO A 66 3.66 -2.09 -3.66
CA PRO A 66 4.88 -2.41 -4.39
C PRO A 66 6.12 -2.32 -3.50
N LEU A 67 6.21 -1.35 -2.59
CA LEU A 67 7.34 -1.26 -1.66
C LEU A 67 7.37 -2.46 -0.71
N LEU A 68 6.24 -2.85 -0.13
CA LEU A 68 6.18 -4.03 0.74
C LEU A 68 6.65 -5.30 0.01
N LEU A 69 6.14 -5.55 -1.21
CA LEU A 69 6.56 -6.69 -2.04
C LEU A 69 8.08 -6.69 -2.25
N MET A 70 8.63 -5.55 -2.68
CA MET A 70 10.05 -5.42 -2.99
C MET A 70 10.94 -5.55 -1.75
N LEU A 71 10.48 -5.11 -0.59
CA LEU A 71 11.23 -5.20 0.66
C LEU A 71 11.20 -6.62 1.23
N VAL A 72 10.04 -7.28 1.21
CA VAL A 72 9.91 -8.70 1.62
C VAL A 72 10.77 -9.58 0.72
N ALA A 73 10.72 -9.41 -0.60
CA ALA A 73 11.54 -10.18 -1.52
C ALA A 73 13.04 -9.98 -1.27
N ARG A 74 13.48 -8.75 -1.02
CA ARG A 74 14.88 -8.46 -0.68
C ARG A 74 15.29 -9.05 0.67
N ASP A 75 14.42 -9.01 1.67
CA ASP A 75 14.66 -9.68 2.94
C ASP A 75 14.71 -11.20 2.74
N LEU A 76 13.98 -11.78 1.80
CA LEU A 76 14.13 -13.19 1.44
C LEU A 76 15.42 -13.48 0.64
N GLY A 77 16.22 -12.46 0.31
CA GLY A 77 17.44 -12.60 -0.49
C GLY A 77 17.19 -12.71 -1.99
N CYS A 78 15.97 -12.40 -2.45
CA CYS A 78 15.62 -12.43 -3.87
C CYS A 78 16.25 -11.25 -4.61
N ALA A 79 17.01 -11.56 -5.67
CA ALA A 79 17.62 -10.59 -6.58
C ALA A 79 17.08 -10.72 -8.01
N SER A 80 15.89 -11.31 -8.18
CA SER A 80 15.30 -11.53 -9.51
C SER A 80 15.09 -10.22 -10.27
N PRO A 81 15.45 -10.15 -11.56
CA PRO A 81 15.17 -8.97 -12.38
C PRO A 81 13.67 -8.72 -12.60
N ALA A 82 12.81 -9.73 -12.38
CA ALA A 82 11.36 -9.60 -12.44
C ALA A 82 10.75 -8.83 -11.25
N LEU A 83 11.51 -8.58 -10.18
CA LEU A 83 10.95 -8.06 -8.92
C LEU A 83 10.19 -6.75 -9.11
N VAL A 84 10.76 -5.81 -9.87
CA VAL A 84 10.13 -4.51 -10.11
C VAL A 84 8.90 -4.65 -11.02
N ASP A 85 8.94 -5.56 -12.01
CA ASP A 85 7.82 -5.83 -12.92
C ASP A 85 6.62 -6.39 -12.16
N ILE A 86 6.86 -7.32 -11.23
CA ILE A 86 5.82 -7.92 -10.40
C ILE A 86 5.21 -6.86 -9.46
N ALA A 87 6.03 -6.01 -8.85
CA ALA A 87 5.56 -4.89 -8.05
C ALA A 87 4.70 -3.91 -8.88
N CYS A 88 5.09 -3.65 -10.13
CA CYS A 88 4.31 -2.82 -11.05
C CYS A 88 2.96 -3.47 -11.40
N ALA A 89 2.92 -4.77 -11.66
CA ALA A 89 1.68 -5.47 -11.97
C ALA A 89 0.66 -5.34 -10.82
N VAL A 90 1.09 -5.49 -9.56
CA VAL A 90 0.20 -5.33 -8.40
C VAL A 90 -0.32 -3.89 -8.28
N GLU A 91 0.54 -2.88 -8.46
CA GLU A 91 0.09 -1.48 -8.38
C GLU A 91 -0.80 -1.08 -9.58
N MET A 92 -0.61 -1.67 -10.77
CA MET A 92 -1.53 -1.48 -11.90
C MET A 92 -2.94 -2.00 -11.59
N VAL A 93 -3.05 -3.18 -10.95
CA VAL A 93 -4.33 -3.71 -10.48
C VAL A 93 -4.94 -2.78 -9.43
N HIS A 94 -4.14 -2.30 -8.48
CA HIS A 94 -4.61 -1.36 -7.47
C HIS A 94 -5.11 -0.04 -8.09
N ALA A 95 -4.38 0.52 -9.06
CA ALA A 95 -4.79 1.73 -9.76
C ALA A 95 -6.11 1.51 -10.51
N ALA A 96 -6.24 0.41 -11.26
CA ALA A 96 -7.47 0.06 -11.96
C ALA A 96 -8.66 -0.09 -11.00
N SER A 97 -8.44 -0.71 -9.83
CA SER A 97 -9.53 -0.87 -8.84
C SER A 97 -10.00 0.47 -8.30
N LEU A 98 -9.09 1.42 -8.06
CA LEU A 98 -9.45 2.78 -7.60
C LEU A 98 -10.21 3.57 -8.67
N ILE A 99 -9.81 3.48 -9.93
CA ILE A 99 -10.51 4.15 -11.03
C ILE A 99 -11.95 3.64 -11.14
N LEU A 100 -12.16 2.33 -11.02
CA LEU A 100 -13.48 1.72 -11.05
C LEU A 100 -14.31 2.09 -9.80
N ASP A 101 -13.70 2.08 -8.61
CA ASP A 101 -14.32 2.47 -7.34
C ASP A 101 -14.87 3.91 -7.41
N ASP A 102 -14.15 4.81 -8.08
CA ASP A 102 -14.53 6.22 -8.23
C ASP A 102 -15.71 6.46 -9.18
N MET A 103 -16.13 5.49 -10.00
CA MET A 103 -17.14 5.69 -11.05
C MET A 103 -18.51 6.15 -10.49
N PRO A 104 -19.33 6.88 -11.26
CA PRO A 104 -20.66 7.34 -10.82
C PRO A 104 -21.62 6.23 -10.37
N CYS A 105 -21.47 5.02 -10.92
CA CYS A 105 -22.25 3.85 -10.53
C CYS A 105 -21.71 3.10 -9.30
N MET A 106 -20.59 3.55 -8.73
CA MET A 106 -19.91 3.00 -7.56
C MET A 106 -19.91 4.05 -6.43
N ASP A 107 -18.76 4.64 -6.06
CA ASP A 107 -18.69 5.67 -5.01
C ASP A 107 -18.95 7.10 -5.53
N ASP A 108 -18.95 7.29 -6.86
CA ASP A 108 -19.21 8.58 -7.52
C ASP A 108 -18.25 9.69 -7.02
N ALA A 109 -16.99 9.34 -6.78
CA ALA A 109 -16.03 10.25 -6.16
C ALA A 109 -15.56 11.32 -7.17
N MET A 110 -15.62 12.60 -6.79
CA MET A 110 -15.16 13.69 -7.67
C MET A 110 -13.66 13.94 -7.51
N LEU A 111 -13.14 13.73 -6.31
CA LEU A 111 -11.72 13.91 -5.96
C LEU A 111 -11.11 12.64 -5.36
N ARG A 112 -9.85 12.38 -5.71
CA ARG A 112 -8.99 11.39 -5.08
C ARG A 112 -7.59 11.94 -4.88
N ARG A 113 -7.12 11.92 -3.63
CA ARG A 113 -5.79 12.46 -3.23
C ARG A 113 -5.61 13.92 -3.65
N GLY A 114 -6.68 14.71 -3.54
CA GLY A 114 -6.71 16.14 -3.88
C GLY A 114 -6.66 16.43 -5.39
N GLN A 115 -6.85 15.42 -6.25
CA GLN A 115 -6.92 15.57 -7.71
C GLN A 115 -8.28 15.09 -8.21
N PRO A 116 -8.81 15.64 -9.33
CA PRO A 116 -10.05 15.11 -9.91
C PRO A 116 -9.90 13.64 -10.27
N THR A 117 -10.96 12.84 -10.10
CA THR A 117 -10.92 11.42 -10.47
C THR A 117 -10.85 11.25 -12.00
N ILE A 118 -10.46 10.05 -12.46
CA ILE A 118 -10.19 9.81 -13.88
C ILE A 118 -11.46 10.02 -14.73
N HIS A 119 -12.63 9.61 -14.24
CA HIS A 119 -13.87 9.83 -14.98
C HIS A 119 -14.25 11.31 -15.08
N VAL A 120 -13.92 12.13 -14.06
CA VAL A 120 -14.11 13.58 -14.09
C VAL A 120 -13.16 14.25 -15.08
N GLN A 121 -11.90 13.79 -15.14
CA GLN A 121 -10.90 14.38 -16.04
C GLN A 121 -11.07 13.98 -17.51
N TYR A 122 -11.38 12.71 -17.76
CA TYR A 122 -11.28 12.11 -19.10
C TYR A 122 -12.59 11.52 -19.63
N GLY A 123 -13.64 11.44 -18.81
CA GLY A 123 -14.91 10.79 -19.15
C GLY A 123 -15.02 9.36 -18.62
N GLU A 124 -16.26 8.91 -18.43
CA GLU A 124 -16.61 7.58 -17.90
C GLU A 124 -16.14 6.44 -18.82
N ASP A 125 -16.29 6.62 -20.13
CA ASP A 125 -15.84 5.66 -21.15
C ASP A 125 -14.33 5.45 -21.10
N VAL A 126 -13.56 6.54 -21.02
CA VAL A 126 -12.10 6.47 -20.89
C VAL A 126 -11.69 5.84 -19.56
N ALA A 127 -12.35 6.16 -18.45
CA ALA A 127 -12.06 5.57 -17.14
C ALA A 127 -12.26 4.05 -17.11
N ILE A 128 -13.36 3.56 -17.69
CA ILE A 128 -13.63 2.13 -17.82
C ILE A 128 -12.57 1.45 -18.69
N LEU A 129 -12.29 2.01 -19.87
CA LEU A 129 -11.33 1.44 -20.81
C LEU A 129 -9.90 1.44 -20.25
N ALA A 130 -9.48 2.51 -19.57
CA ALA A 130 -8.19 2.60 -18.90
C ALA A 130 -8.05 1.54 -17.81
N SER A 131 -9.10 1.29 -17.04
CA SER A 131 -9.10 0.25 -16.00
C SER A 131 -8.94 -1.15 -16.58
N VAL A 132 -9.68 -1.47 -17.64
CA VAL A 132 -9.56 -2.76 -18.36
C VAL A 132 -8.16 -2.92 -18.96
N ALA A 133 -7.61 -1.86 -19.54
CA ALA A 133 -6.27 -1.86 -20.11
C ALA A 133 -5.19 -2.05 -19.04
N LEU A 134 -5.30 -1.42 -17.87
CA LEU A 134 -4.39 -1.58 -16.74
C LEU A 134 -4.43 -3.00 -16.17
N LEU A 135 -5.62 -3.57 -15.97
CA LEU A 135 -5.78 -4.97 -15.54
C LEU A 135 -5.11 -5.91 -16.54
N SER A 136 -5.40 -5.76 -17.83
CA SER A 136 -4.81 -6.57 -18.89
C SER A 136 -3.29 -6.43 -18.95
N ARG A 137 -2.79 -5.20 -18.79
CA ARG A 137 -1.35 -4.89 -18.78
C ARG A 137 -0.65 -5.54 -17.58
N ALA A 138 -1.25 -5.52 -16.39
CA ALA A 138 -0.70 -6.17 -15.21
C ALA A 138 -0.42 -7.66 -15.44
N PHE A 139 -1.39 -8.40 -15.99
CA PHE A 139 -1.20 -9.82 -16.34
C PHE A 139 -0.18 -10.01 -17.47
N GLY A 140 -0.18 -9.14 -18.47
CA GLY A 140 0.84 -9.14 -19.53
C GLY A 140 2.26 -8.96 -18.97
N VAL A 141 2.45 -8.03 -18.03
CA VAL A 141 3.73 -7.78 -17.37
C VAL A 141 4.20 -9.02 -16.62
N LEU A 142 3.34 -9.68 -15.86
CA LEU A 142 3.70 -10.95 -15.20
C LEU A 142 4.03 -12.04 -16.22
N ALA A 143 3.23 -12.17 -17.28
CA ALA A 143 3.41 -13.16 -18.33
C ALA A 143 4.72 -12.97 -19.10
N THR A 144 5.28 -11.76 -19.15
CA THR A 144 6.55 -11.48 -19.85
C THR A 144 7.71 -11.09 -18.92
N ALA A 145 7.53 -11.11 -17.59
CA ALA A 145 8.57 -10.74 -16.63
C ALA A 145 9.87 -11.56 -16.86
N PRO A 146 11.05 -10.92 -16.88
CA PRO A 146 12.30 -11.58 -17.26
C PRO A 146 12.88 -12.44 -16.13
N GLY A 147 13.65 -13.48 -16.47
CA GLY A 147 14.48 -14.20 -15.50
C GLY A 147 13.71 -15.00 -14.44
N ILE A 148 12.47 -15.42 -14.73
CA ILE A 148 11.67 -16.31 -13.87
C ILE A 148 11.30 -17.60 -14.59
N ARG A 149 11.30 -18.71 -13.83
CA ARG A 149 10.92 -20.03 -14.34
C ARG A 149 9.45 -20.05 -14.77
N PRO A 150 9.07 -20.81 -15.81
CA PRO A 150 7.69 -20.88 -16.28
C PRO A 150 6.67 -21.24 -15.18
N GLU A 151 7.04 -22.12 -14.25
CA GLU A 151 6.17 -22.56 -13.16
C GLU A 151 5.95 -21.42 -12.15
N VAL A 152 7.00 -20.68 -11.81
CA VAL A 152 6.93 -19.50 -10.94
C VAL A 152 6.06 -18.42 -11.58
N ARG A 153 6.26 -18.17 -12.89
CA ARG A 153 5.45 -17.24 -13.67
C ARG A 153 3.96 -17.61 -13.66
N ALA A 154 3.65 -18.88 -13.92
CA ALA A 154 2.28 -19.36 -13.91
C ALA A 154 1.63 -19.19 -12.52
N ARG A 155 2.36 -19.50 -11.44
CA ARG A 155 1.90 -19.29 -10.06
C ARG A 155 1.62 -17.81 -9.77
N LEU A 156 2.50 -16.89 -10.19
CA LEU A 156 2.30 -15.45 -10.00
C LEU A 156 1.04 -14.95 -10.73
N VAL A 157 0.87 -15.34 -12.00
CA VAL A 157 -0.32 -14.98 -12.80
C VAL A 157 -1.59 -15.54 -12.17
N ALA A 158 -1.60 -16.83 -11.81
CA ALA A 158 -2.74 -17.49 -11.19
C ALA A 158 -3.12 -16.84 -9.86
N LYS A 159 -2.12 -16.54 -9.02
CA LYS A 159 -2.34 -15.93 -7.70
C LYS A 159 -2.91 -14.51 -7.80
N LEU A 160 -2.43 -13.70 -8.74
CA LEU A 160 -3.01 -12.38 -8.99
C LEU A 160 -4.42 -12.48 -9.57
N ALA A 161 -4.67 -13.44 -10.46
CA ALA A 161 -5.99 -13.65 -11.05
C ALA A 161 -7.04 -14.07 -10.01
N GLU A 162 -6.69 -14.97 -9.11
CA GLU A 162 -7.52 -15.36 -7.96
C GLU A 162 -7.83 -14.16 -7.06
N THR A 163 -6.81 -13.36 -6.77
CA THR A 163 -6.93 -12.14 -5.95
C THR A 163 -7.87 -11.12 -6.56
N VAL A 164 -7.82 -10.91 -7.88
CA VAL A 164 -8.71 -9.97 -8.58
C VAL A 164 -10.12 -10.54 -8.73
N GLY A 165 -10.26 -11.86 -8.86
CA GLY A 165 -11.48 -12.54 -9.26
C GLY A 165 -12.65 -12.47 -8.26
N SER A 166 -13.68 -13.27 -8.55
CA SER A 166 -14.99 -13.26 -7.89
C SER A 166 -15.00 -13.73 -6.42
N GLN A 167 -13.84 -14.14 -5.90
CA GLN A 167 -13.64 -14.53 -4.50
C GLN A 167 -12.67 -13.58 -3.76
N GLY A 168 -12.11 -12.58 -4.46
CA GLY A 168 -11.18 -11.61 -3.90
C GLY A 168 -11.72 -10.18 -4.02
N LEU A 169 -10.94 -9.31 -4.67
CA LEU A 169 -11.19 -7.87 -4.77
C LEU A 169 -12.59 -7.53 -5.29
N VAL A 170 -13.03 -8.22 -6.36
CA VAL A 170 -14.37 -8.00 -6.93
C VAL A 170 -15.49 -8.41 -5.98
N ARG A 171 -15.28 -9.48 -5.18
CA ARG A 171 -16.24 -9.89 -4.14
C ARG A 171 -16.37 -8.82 -3.08
N GLY A 172 -15.25 -8.35 -2.56
CA GLY A 172 -15.22 -7.29 -1.54
C GLY A 172 -15.92 -6.02 -2.01
N GLN A 173 -15.65 -5.60 -3.26
CA GLN A 173 -16.34 -4.43 -3.83
C GLN A 173 -17.85 -4.65 -3.99
N PHE A 174 -18.26 -5.83 -4.46
CA PHE A 174 -19.69 -6.16 -4.61
C PHE A 174 -20.42 -6.16 -3.27
N GLU A 175 -19.82 -6.75 -2.23
CA GLU A 175 -20.37 -6.75 -0.87
C GLU A 175 -20.42 -5.34 -0.28
N ASP A 176 -19.40 -4.51 -0.52
CA ASP A 176 -19.38 -3.12 -0.05
C ASP A 176 -20.54 -2.30 -0.64
N LEU A 177 -20.78 -2.41 -1.95
CA LEU A 177 -21.85 -1.69 -2.64
C LEU A 177 -23.25 -2.18 -2.25
N ARG A 178 -23.40 -3.46 -1.91
CA ARG A 178 -24.71 -4.06 -1.59
C ARG A 178 -25.03 -4.09 -0.12
N GLY A 179 -24.04 -3.88 0.76
CA GLY A 179 -24.24 -3.89 2.19
C GLY A 179 -24.94 -2.61 2.68
N GLY A 180 -26.21 -2.42 2.36
CA GLY A 180 -27.06 -1.45 3.07
C GLY A 180 -27.51 -1.99 4.43
N GLY A 181 -27.63 -1.14 5.45
CA GLY A 181 -28.21 -1.50 6.76
C GLY A 181 -27.19 -1.74 7.89
N GLN A 182 -27.64 -2.32 9.01
CA GLN A 182 -26.78 -2.70 10.14
C GLN A 182 -25.96 -3.94 9.77
N ARG A 183 -24.66 -3.75 9.51
CA ARG A 183 -23.69 -4.85 9.34
C ARG A 183 -23.11 -5.24 10.70
N SER A 184 -22.90 -6.53 10.91
CA SER A 184 -22.10 -7.02 12.03
C SER A 184 -20.63 -6.63 11.86
N GLU A 185 -19.89 -6.58 12.96
CA GLU A 185 -18.44 -6.36 12.95
C GLU A 185 -17.71 -7.37 12.06
N ALA A 186 -18.16 -8.63 12.05
CA ALA A 186 -17.58 -9.69 11.23
C ALA A 186 -17.79 -9.44 9.73
N GLU A 187 -18.96 -8.95 9.31
CA GLU A 187 -19.24 -8.62 7.90
C GLU A 187 -18.43 -7.42 7.42
N ILE A 188 -18.27 -6.40 8.28
CA ILE A 188 -17.41 -5.23 7.98
C ILE A 188 -15.96 -5.68 7.84
N ALA A 189 -15.46 -6.49 8.78
CA ALA A 189 -14.10 -7.00 8.75
C ALA A 189 -13.84 -7.84 7.49
N SER A 190 -14.76 -8.75 7.13
CA SER A 190 -14.69 -9.58 5.92
C SER A 190 -14.67 -8.73 4.64
N THR A 191 -15.55 -7.72 4.56
CA THR A 191 -15.61 -6.82 3.40
C THR A 191 -14.30 -6.04 3.25
N ASN A 192 -13.78 -5.50 4.35
CA ASN A 192 -12.53 -4.74 4.37
C ASN A 192 -11.31 -5.61 4.04
N GLU A 193 -11.29 -6.85 4.52
CA GLU A 193 -10.26 -7.83 4.18
C GLU A 193 -10.25 -8.07 2.67
N LEU A 194 -11.40 -8.31 2.06
CA LEU A 194 -11.53 -8.55 0.61
C LEU A 194 -11.21 -7.30 -0.24
N LYS A 195 -11.65 -6.10 0.18
CA LYS A 195 -11.45 -4.85 -0.57
C LYS A 195 -10.02 -4.30 -0.44
N THR A 196 -9.43 -4.37 0.75
CA THR A 196 -8.16 -3.72 1.06
C THR A 196 -7.04 -4.71 1.35
N GLY A 197 -7.33 -5.74 2.14
CA GLY A 197 -6.37 -6.71 2.66
C GLY A 197 -5.80 -7.66 1.60
N VAL A 198 -6.64 -8.20 0.72
CA VAL A 198 -6.22 -9.22 -0.27
C VAL A 198 -5.10 -8.72 -1.19
N LEU A 199 -5.13 -7.46 -1.64
CA LEU A 199 -4.05 -6.89 -2.47
C LEU A 199 -2.74 -6.68 -1.69
N LEU A 200 -2.82 -6.47 -0.37
CA LEU A 200 -1.62 -6.43 0.46
C LEU A 200 -1.07 -7.85 0.68
N GLY A 201 -1.95 -8.81 0.96
CA GLY A 201 -1.63 -10.24 1.07
C GLY A 201 -0.95 -10.77 -0.18
N VAL A 202 -1.52 -10.49 -1.36
CA VAL A 202 -0.95 -10.93 -2.64
C VAL A 202 0.43 -10.32 -2.89
N SER A 203 0.69 -9.10 -2.40
CA SER A 203 2.01 -8.47 -2.51
C SER A 203 3.08 -9.31 -1.79
N VAL A 204 2.75 -9.81 -0.61
CA VAL A 204 3.64 -10.66 0.20
C VAL A 204 3.73 -12.08 -0.37
N ASP A 205 2.60 -12.68 -0.77
CA ASP A 205 2.57 -14.00 -1.41
C ASP A 205 3.41 -14.02 -2.70
N MET A 206 3.33 -12.98 -3.53
CA MET A 206 4.11 -12.90 -4.77
C MET A 206 5.61 -12.74 -4.49
N ALA A 207 6.00 -12.06 -3.41
CA ALA A 207 7.38 -12.01 -2.96
C ALA A 207 7.89 -13.41 -2.55
N ALA A 208 7.08 -14.17 -1.81
CA ALA A 208 7.39 -15.54 -1.40
C ALA A 208 7.48 -16.49 -2.60
N ILE A 209 6.53 -16.41 -3.55
CA ILE A 209 6.54 -17.20 -4.79
C ILE A 209 7.79 -16.90 -5.63
N LEU A 210 8.15 -15.61 -5.77
CA LEU A 210 9.32 -15.19 -6.55
C LEU A 210 10.64 -15.60 -5.88
N ALA A 211 10.70 -15.56 -4.55
CA ALA A 211 11.83 -16.04 -3.77
C ALA A 211 11.86 -17.57 -3.64
N GLU A 212 10.84 -18.26 -4.15
CA GLU A 212 10.70 -19.71 -4.11
C GLU A 212 10.86 -20.30 -2.70
N THR A 213 10.26 -19.64 -1.71
CA THR A 213 10.34 -20.06 -0.31
C THR A 213 9.65 -21.40 -0.07
N ASP A 214 10.05 -22.09 1.00
CA ASP A 214 9.29 -23.23 1.51
C ASP A 214 7.92 -22.80 2.08
N ASP A 215 7.07 -23.80 2.33
CA ASP A 215 5.69 -23.59 2.78
C ASP A 215 5.61 -22.98 4.19
N CYS A 216 6.59 -23.27 5.06
CA CYS A 216 6.64 -22.74 6.42
C CYS A 216 6.87 -21.22 6.39
N VAL A 217 7.87 -20.77 5.64
CA VAL A 217 8.14 -19.34 5.43
C VAL A 217 6.96 -18.66 4.75
N ALA A 218 6.37 -19.30 3.73
CA ALA A 218 5.19 -18.75 3.05
C ALA A 218 3.98 -18.60 3.98
N GLU A 219 3.74 -19.55 4.88
CA GLU A 219 2.67 -19.49 5.87
C GLU A 219 2.89 -18.37 6.90
N SER A 220 4.11 -18.25 7.45
CA SER A 220 4.46 -17.13 8.33
C SER A 220 4.32 -15.78 7.64
N LEU A 221 4.68 -15.68 6.35
CA LEU A 221 4.50 -14.45 5.58
C LEU A 221 3.03 -14.11 5.32
N ARG A 222 2.16 -15.11 5.11
CA ARG A 222 0.71 -14.87 5.00
C ARG A 222 0.12 -14.38 6.31
N ALA A 223 0.51 -14.99 7.44
CA ALA A 223 0.08 -14.54 8.77
C ALA A 223 0.54 -13.10 9.05
N PHE A 224 1.79 -12.77 8.68
CA PHE A 224 2.30 -11.40 8.71
C PHE A 224 1.44 -10.44 7.88
N ALA A 225 1.16 -10.79 6.62
CA ALA A 225 0.41 -9.91 5.71
C ALA A 225 -1.02 -9.66 6.19
N LEU A 226 -1.68 -10.67 6.77
CA LEU A 226 -3.00 -10.55 7.38
C LEU A 226 -2.98 -9.59 8.58
N ALA A 227 -2.07 -9.81 9.52
CA ALA A 227 -1.92 -8.97 10.70
C ALA A 227 -1.57 -7.51 10.34
N ALA A 228 -0.63 -7.32 9.41
CA ALA A 228 -0.26 -6.00 8.91
C ALA A 228 -1.44 -5.32 8.18
N GLY A 229 -2.21 -6.07 7.39
CA GLY A 229 -3.43 -5.59 6.72
C GLY A 229 -4.46 -5.04 7.70
N HIS A 230 -4.75 -5.78 8.77
CA HIS A 230 -5.65 -5.30 9.84
C HIS A 230 -5.12 -4.05 10.52
N ALA A 231 -3.82 -3.99 10.82
CA ALA A 231 -3.20 -2.80 11.40
C ALA A 231 -3.33 -1.58 10.47
N PHE A 232 -3.12 -1.75 9.16
CA PHE A 232 -3.26 -0.67 8.19
C PHE A 232 -4.69 -0.16 8.09
N GLN A 233 -5.69 -1.04 8.13
CA GLN A 233 -7.10 -0.63 8.12
C GLN A 233 -7.43 0.22 9.34
N ILE A 234 -7.03 -0.21 10.55
CA ILE A 234 -7.28 0.56 11.78
C ILE A 234 -6.57 1.93 11.71
N ARG A 235 -5.37 2.00 11.16
CA ARG A 235 -4.65 3.27 10.99
C ARG A 235 -5.33 4.17 9.97
N ASP A 236 -5.77 3.63 8.84
CA ASP A 236 -6.46 4.41 7.82
C ASP A 236 -7.79 4.94 8.37
N ASP A 237 -8.54 4.15 9.16
CA ASP A 237 -9.72 4.61 9.91
C ASP A 237 -9.37 5.77 10.87
N PHE A 238 -8.21 5.75 11.55
CA PHE A 238 -7.76 6.87 12.39
C PHE A 238 -7.43 8.13 11.58
N GLN A 239 -6.95 7.98 10.33
CA GLN A 239 -6.62 9.11 9.45
C GLN A 239 -7.86 9.73 8.82
N ASP A 240 -8.91 8.93 8.60
CA ASP A 240 -10.18 9.35 8.01
C ASP A 240 -11.19 9.88 9.07
N ASP A 241 -10.80 9.98 10.35
CA ASP A 241 -11.61 10.61 11.41
C ASP A 241 -11.84 12.10 11.11
N PRO A 242 -13.10 12.58 11.01
CA PRO A 242 -13.42 13.99 10.74
C PRO A 242 -12.89 14.99 11.78
N ALA A 243 -12.43 14.53 12.96
CA ALA A 243 -11.71 15.37 13.92
C ALA A 243 -10.28 15.73 13.47
N ASN A 244 -9.70 14.99 12.51
CA ASN A 244 -8.44 15.32 11.87
C ASN A 244 -8.66 16.25 10.66
N ASP A 245 -7.90 17.33 10.63
CA ASP A 245 -8.04 18.45 9.69
C ASP A 245 -8.13 18.01 8.21
N THR A 246 -9.18 18.49 7.55
CA THR A 246 -9.65 18.19 6.18
C THR A 246 -8.61 18.38 5.04
N SER A 247 -7.43 18.89 5.35
CA SER A 247 -6.33 19.09 4.40
C SER A 247 -5.48 17.83 4.15
N VAL A 248 -5.61 16.78 4.96
CA VAL A 248 -4.68 15.63 4.95
C VAL A 248 -5.17 14.43 4.12
N THR A 249 -6.48 14.23 3.94
CA THR A 249 -7.02 13.01 3.29
C THR A 249 -7.32 13.19 1.79
N GLY A 250 -7.64 14.40 1.35
CA GLY A 250 -7.83 14.73 -0.08
C GLY A 250 -8.94 13.96 -0.80
N LYS A 251 -9.92 13.43 -0.06
CA LYS A 251 -11.18 12.85 -0.59
C LYS A 251 -12.35 13.81 -0.30
N ASP A 252 -13.44 13.68 -1.05
CA ASP A 252 -14.67 14.42 -0.77
C ASP A 252 -15.21 14.06 0.62
N THR A 253 -15.27 15.04 1.53
CA THR A 253 -15.83 14.86 2.87
C THR A 253 -17.36 14.70 2.79
N GLY A 254 -17.89 13.70 3.49
CA GLY A 254 -19.33 13.52 3.71
C GLY A 254 -20.01 12.35 2.98
N LYS A 255 -19.32 11.61 2.11
CA LYS A 255 -19.87 10.33 1.58
C LYS A 255 -19.70 9.15 2.54
N ASP A 256 -18.77 9.26 3.50
CA ASP A 256 -18.60 8.29 4.59
C ASP A 256 -19.51 8.58 5.81
N LEU A 257 -20.43 9.55 5.72
CA LEU A 257 -21.52 9.78 6.69
C LEU A 257 -22.49 8.58 6.68
N GLY A 258 -22.07 7.49 7.32
CA GLY A 258 -22.85 6.24 7.42
C GLY A 258 -22.03 4.96 7.31
N LYS A 259 -20.74 5.01 6.90
CA LYS A 259 -19.88 3.82 6.96
C LYS A 259 -19.43 3.60 8.42
N ALA A 260 -19.78 2.44 8.97
CA ALA A 260 -19.34 2.02 10.29
C ALA A 260 -17.82 1.75 10.24
N THR A 261 -17.01 2.72 10.65
CA THR A 261 -15.57 2.52 10.87
C THR A 261 -15.36 1.70 12.13
N LEU A 262 -14.23 1.00 12.22
CA LEU A 262 -13.92 0.17 13.40
C LEU A 262 -13.87 1.03 14.67
N ILE A 263 -13.47 2.29 14.53
CA ILE A 263 -13.43 3.29 15.61
C ILE A 263 -14.84 3.67 16.07
N ASN A 264 -15.76 3.91 15.13
CA ASN A 264 -17.16 4.22 15.46
C ASN A 264 -17.86 3.07 16.17
N ALA A 265 -17.46 1.82 15.89
CA ALA A 265 -18.03 0.63 16.53
C ALA A 265 -17.40 0.30 17.90
N LEU A 266 -16.08 0.47 18.06
CA LEU A 266 -15.33 -0.05 19.21
C LEU A 266 -14.85 1.02 20.20
N GLY A 267 -14.78 2.28 19.76
CA GLY A 267 -14.16 3.38 20.48
C GLY A 267 -12.63 3.42 20.32
N PHE A 268 -12.07 4.62 20.49
CA PHE A 268 -10.67 4.95 20.22
C PHE A 268 -9.66 4.07 20.99
N GLU A 269 -9.89 3.84 22.29
CA GLU A 269 -8.97 3.06 23.12
C GLU A 269 -8.91 1.57 22.75
N GLU A 270 -10.05 0.97 22.36
CA GLU A 270 -10.07 -0.43 21.95
C GLU A 270 -9.45 -0.60 20.56
N ALA A 271 -9.75 0.31 19.63
CA ALA A 271 -9.08 0.35 18.32
C ALA A 271 -7.55 0.46 18.48
N ARG A 272 -7.08 1.28 19.43
CA ARG A 272 -5.66 1.42 19.76
C ARG A 272 -5.02 0.13 20.28
N LYS A 273 -5.70 -0.58 21.19
CA LYS A 273 -5.21 -1.87 21.72
C LYS A 273 -5.15 -2.94 20.63
N ARG A 274 -6.18 -2.99 19.76
CA ARG A 274 -6.20 -3.93 18.63
C ARG A 274 -5.10 -3.63 17.62
N LEU A 275 -4.86 -2.35 17.31
CA LEU A 275 -3.73 -1.94 16.48
C LEU A 275 -2.40 -2.46 17.04
N ALA A 276 -2.13 -2.22 18.33
CA ALA A 276 -0.92 -2.73 18.97
C ALA A 276 -0.79 -4.26 18.87
N ARG A 277 -1.87 -5.00 19.13
CA ARG A 277 -1.88 -6.47 19.02
C ARG A 277 -1.57 -6.95 17.59
N HIS A 278 -2.15 -6.31 16.58
CA HIS A 278 -1.89 -6.68 15.18
C HIS A 278 -0.46 -6.35 14.75
N LEU A 279 0.13 -5.26 15.27
CA LEU A 279 1.54 -4.93 15.02
C LEU A 279 2.48 -5.94 15.69
N ASP A 280 2.21 -6.34 16.93
CA ASP A 280 3.01 -7.36 17.62
C ASP A 280 2.90 -8.73 16.91
N GLU A 281 1.70 -9.08 16.44
CA GLU A 281 1.48 -10.29 15.65
C GLU A 281 2.27 -10.28 14.34
N ALA A 282 2.19 -9.17 13.61
CA ALA A 282 2.94 -8.98 12.38
C ALA A 282 4.46 -9.09 12.63
N ASP A 283 4.99 -8.51 13.70
CA ASP A 283 6.42 -8.59 14.01
C ASP A 283 6.88 -10.02 14.29
N ARG A 284 6.08 -10.77 15.06
CA ARG A 284 6.33 -12.17 15.36
C ARG A 284 6.35 -13.02 14.10
N CYS A 285 5.30 -12.97 13.29
CA CYS A 285 5.21 -13.73 12.05
C CYS A 285 6.31 -13.35 11.04
N LEU A 286 6.68 -12.06 10.97
CA LEU A 286 7.79 -11.62 10.13
C LEU A 286 9.13 -12.16 10.64
N THR A 287 9.34 -12.19 11.96
CA THR A 287 10.54 -12.78 12.56
C THR A 287 10.65 -14.26 12.25
N ASP A 288 9.54 -15.00 12.34
CA ASP A 288 9.50 -16.43 12.02
C ASP A 288 9.84 -16.67 10.54
N ALA A 289 9.39 -15.79 9.64
CA ALA A 289 9.63 -15.91 8.21
C ALA A 289 11.06 -15.53 7.75
N ILE A 290 11.59 -14.39 8.22
CA ILE A 290 12.81 -13.78 7.66
C ILE A 290 13.91 -13.50 8.70
N GLY A 291 13.67 -13.85 9.96
CA GLY A 291 14.61 -13.68 11.06
C GLY A 291 14.86 -12.21 11.44
N SER A 292 16.11 -11.88 11.74
CA SER A 292 16.53 -10.55 12.21
C SER A 292 16.68 -9.49 11.12
N LYS A 293 16.31 -9.80 9.88
CA LYS A 293 16.36 -8.86 8.75
C LYS A 293 15.40 -7.69 9.00
N GLN A 294 15.83 -6.49 8.63
CA GLN A 294 15.22 -5.26 9.15
C GLN A 294 14.46 -4.43 8.12
N ARG A 295 14.57 -4.69 6.81
CA ARG A 295 14.02 -3.75 5.81
C ARG A 295 12.50 -3.64 5.89
N THR A 296 11.83 -4.79 5.85
CA THR A 296 10.37 -4.85 5.93
C THR A 296 9.87 -4.29 7.26
N ARG A 297 10.54 -4.64 8.37
CA ARG A 297 10.25 -4.12 9.70
C ARG A 297 10.34 -2.60 9.76
N ARG A 298 11.46 -2.01 9.34
CA ARG A 298 11.65 -0.55 9.32
C ARG A 298 10.63 0.17 8.44
N PHE A 299 10.21 -0.44 7.34
CA PHE A 299 9.16 0.12 6.49
C PHE A 299 7.82 0.16 7.19
N VAL A 300 7.43 -0.94 7.85
CA VAL A 300 6.22 -1.00 8.68
C VAL A 300 6.33 0.04 9.80
N ASP A 301 7.45 0.15 10.51
CA ASP A 301 7.66 1.17 11.56
C ASP A 301 7.45 2.59 11.05
N THR A 302 7.97 2.89 9.86
CA THR A 302 7.85 4.22 9.24
C THR A 302 6.39 4.55 8.94
N LEU A 303 5.60 3.54 8.54
CA LEU A 303 4.19 3.67 8.21
C LEU A 303 3.28 3.90 9.44
N PHE A 304 3.69 3.47 10.64
CA PHE A 304 2.90 3.64 11.88
C PHE A 304 3.49 4.69 12.83
N GLY A 305 4.77 5.04 12.69
CA GLY A 305 5.47 6.02 13.51
C GLY A 305 5.20 7.48 13.13
N GLN A 306 4.88 7.77 11.87
CA GLN A 306 4.52 9.13 11.42
C GLN A 306 3.03 9.41 11.69
N GLY A 307 2.69 9.79 12.93
CA GLY A 307 1.39 10.40 13.26
C GLY A 307 0.61 9.83 14.44
N GLY A 308 0.99 8.68 15.00
CA GLY A 308 0.19 8.01 16.06
C GLY A 308 0.93 7.64 17.35
N GLY A 309 2.26 7.77 17.42
CA GLY A 309 3.02 7.29 18.58
C GLY A 309 3.05 5.76 18.73
N PHE A 310 2.57 5.01 17.73
CA PHE A 310 2.59 3.55 17.72
C PHE A 310 3.89 3.05 17.07
N ARG A 311 4.71 2.35 17.84
CA ARG A 311 5.91 1.67 17.35
C ARG A 311 5.63 0.17 17.29
N PHE A 312 6.05 -0.46 16.20
CA PHE A 312 6.18 -1.92 16.09
C PHE A 312 7.22 -2.37 17.13
N ALA A 313 6.82 -3.22 18.07
CA ALA A 313 7.65 -3.81 19.14
C ALA A 313 8.64 -2.87 19.88
N GLY A 314 8.37 -2.67 21.18
CA GLY A 314 9.08 -1.75 22.06
C GLY A 314 10.61 -1.89 22.06
N ARG A 315 11.30 -0.89 21.49
CA ARG A 315 12.64 -0.50 21.95
C ARG A 315 12.55 0.82 22.72
N PRO A 316 13.08 0.91 23.96
CA PRO A 316 13.31 2.19 24.61
C PRO A 316 14.25 3.02 23.72
N LEU A 317 14.03 4.33 23.68
CA LEU A 317 15.05 5.27 23.21
C LEU A 317 16.38 4.89 23.90
N ALA A 318 17.43 4.63 23.11
CA ALA A 318 18.76 4.67 23.66
C ALA A 318 18.89 6.03 24.33
N ALA A 319 19.03 6.03 25.66
CA ALA A 319 19.21 7.24 26.43
C ALA A 319 20.34 8.03 25.77
N THR A 320 20.03 9.25 25.37
CA THR A 320 21.05 10.26 25.09
C THR A 320 22.04 10.22 26.25
N PRO A 321 23.34 9.96 26.04
CA PRO A 321 24.30 10.02 27.12
C PRO A 321 24.27 11.44 27.66
N ASP A 322 23.87 11.55 28.93
CA ASP A 322 23.75 12.78 29.67
C ASP A 322 25.11 13.50 29.64
N ARG A 323 25.21 14.52 28.79
CA ARG A 323 26.33 15.44 28.81
C ARG A 323 26.06 16.39 29.97
N HIS A 324 26.86 16.23 31.02
CA HIS A 324 27.24 17.18 32.08
C HIS A 324 26.93 16.68 33.49
N LEU A 325 27.96 16.16 34.17
CA LEU A 325 28.44 16.66 35.47
C LEU A 325 29.60 15.78 35.96
N VAL A 326 30.83 16.15 35.62
CA VAL A 326 31.97 15.91 36.50
C VAL A 326 32.59 17.28 36.76
N ARG A 327 32.28 17.82 37.94
CA ARG A 327 33.10 18.84 38.58
C ARG A 327 34.35 18.13 39.10
N HIS A 328 35.53 18.57 38.67
CA HIS A 328 36.65 18.94 39.51
C HIS A 328 37.65 19.73 38.66
#